data_AF-A0A1L8CWN2-F1
#
_entry.id   AF-A0A1L8CWN2-F1
#
_cell.length_a   1.000
_cell.length_b   1.000
_cell.length_c   1.000
_cell.angle_alpha   90.00
_cell.angle_beta   90.00
_cell.angle_gamma   90.00
#
_symmetry.space_group_name_H-M   'P 1'
#
loop_
_entity.id
_entity.type
_entity.pdbx_description
1 polymer ?
#
loop_
_entity_poly.entity_id
_entity_poly.type
_entity_poly.pdbx_seq_one_letter_code
_entity_poly.pdbx_strand_id
1 'polypeptide(L)'
;MEVFAIFADYIKNFVFKLNEYTLLQLLWVIAIYYFVLNSIFDFVIKIDNTAFTQSNLDRILEYNKTILNFLQEYEIAWIDLTVLTFLASMIVVLVAYTLFKDYMFIRIFSIYGGVVSMWSLVIYATYKLYIFFGLYYGIVLFFISLIVHWINEKKRNLT
;
A
#
# COMPACT_ATOMS: atom_id res chain seq x y z
N MET A 1 -2.07 24.46 -16.79
CA MET A 1 -1.95 24.84 -15.36
C MET A 1 -3.10 24.29 -14.52
N GLU A 2 -4.36 24.40 -14.94
CA GLU A 2 -5.52 23.86 -14.17
C GLU A 2 -5.49 22.34 -13.95
N VAL A 3 -5.13 21.54 -14.97
CA VAL A 3 -5.07 20.07 -14.86
C VAL A 3 -4.06 19.61 -13.79
N PHE A 4 -2.91 20.28 -13.71
CA PHE A 4 -1.89 19.99 -12.71
C PHE A 4 -2.32 20.41 -11.29
N ALA A 5 -3.07 21.50 -11.17
CA ALA A 5 -3.61 21.94 -9.88
C ALA A 5 -4.67 20.94 -9.36
N ILE A 6 -5.58 20.49 -10.23
CA ILE A 6 -6.58 19.45 -9.91
C ILE A 6 -5.89 18.15 -9.48
N PHE A 7 -4.81 17.77 -10.16
CA PHE A 7 -4.03 16.59 -9.83
C PHE A 7 -3.33 16.69 -8.47
N ALA A 8 -2.67 17.83 -8.20
CA ALA A 8 -2.01 18.09 -6.92
C ALA A 8 -3.03 18.09 -5.77
N ASP A 9 -4.19 18.71 -5.95
CA ASP A 9 -5.26 18.70 -4.96
C ASP A 9 -5.86 17.30 -4.74
N TYR A 10 -5.95 16.49 -5.80
CA TYR A 10 -6.39 15.10 -5.70
C TYR A 10 -5.43 14.25 -4.87
N ILE A 11 -4.12 14.32 -5.15
CA ILE A 11 -3.09 13.62 -4.38
C ILE A 11 -3.09 14.09 -2.93
N LYS A 12 -3.13 15.41 -2.72
CA LYS A 12 -3.17 16.00 -1.38
C LYS A 12 -4.38 15.52 -0.60
N ASN A 13 -5.57 15.54 -1.20
CA ASN A 13 -6.80 15.05 -0.55
C ASN A 13 -6.75 13.55 -0.27
N PHE A 14 -6.15 12.74 -1.13
CA PHE A 14 -5.95 11.31 -0.87
C PHE A 14 -5.11 11.09 0.40
N VAL A 15 -3.99 11.81 0.55
CA VAL A 15 -3.13 11.75 1.74
C VAL A 15 -3.87 12.17 3.01
N PHE A 16 -4.73 13.20 2.94
CA PHE A 16 -5.52 13.65 4.09
C PHE A 16 -6.68 12.70 4.45
N LYS A 17 -7.19 11.92 3.49
CA LYS A 17 -8.36 11.04 3.65
C LYS A 17 -8.01 9.56 3.78
N LEU A 18 -6.76 9.24 4.13
CA LEU A 18 -6.30 7.85 4.30
C LEU A 18 -7.18 7.03 5.27
N ASN A 19 -7.86 7.68 6.22
CA ASN A 19 -8.71 7.03 7.23
C ASN A 19 -10.18 6.82 6.80
N GLU A 20 -10.61 7.28 5.61
CA GLU A 20 -11.98 7.12 5.10
C GLU A 20 -12.17 5.82 4.30
N TYR A 21 -11.08 5.16 3.86
CA TYR A 21 -11.13 3.99 2.98
C TYR A 21 -10.92 2.68 3.75
N THR A 22 -11.86 2.35 4.62
CA THR A 22 -11.72 1.27 5.62
C THR A 22 -11.29 -0.08 5.03
N LEU A 23 -11.83 -0.49 3.86
CA LEU A 23 -11.52 -1.79 3.28
C LEU A 23 -10.11 -1.85 2.65
N LEU A 24 -9.73 -0.84 1.87
CA LEU A 24 -8.40 -0.79 1.22
C LEU A 24 -7.29 -0.57 2.25
N GLN A 25 -7.55 0.26 3.26
CA GLN A 25 -6.66 0.45 4.40
C GLN A 25 -6.50 -0.85 5.21
N LEU A 26 -7.59 -1.61 5.41
CA LEU A 26 -7.53 -2.91 6.07
C LEU A 26 -6.65 -3.89 5.27
N LEU A 27 -6.82 -3.97 3.95
CA LEU A 27 -5.97 -4.81 3.09
C LEU A 27 -4.49 -4.43 3.21
N TRP A 28 -4.18 -3.13 3.25
CA TRP A 28 -2.82 -2.67 3.45
C TRP A 28 -2.24 -3.06 4.81
N VAL A 29 -3.01 -2.94 5.89
CA VAL A 29 -2.60 -3.37 7.23
C VAL A 29 -2.34 -4.87 7.27
N ILE A 30 -3.20 -5.68 6.65
CA ILE A 30 -3.01 -7.13 6.52
C ILE A 30 -1.70 -7.43 5.77
N ALA A 31 -1.42 -6.71 4.68
CA ALA A 31 -0.18 -6.88 3.93
C ALA A 31 1.06 -6.53 4.77
N ILE A 32 1.04 -5.42 5.52
CA ILE A 32 2.14 -5.07 6.44
C ILE A 32 2.36 -6.18 7.46
N TYR A 33 1.31 -6.67 8.10
CA TYR A 33 1.39 -7.73 9.10
C TYR A 33 2.03 -8.99 8.51
N TYR A 34 1.57 -9.38 7.33
CA TYR A 34 2.09 -10.53 6.59
C TYR A 34 3.60 -10.39 6.29
N PHE A 35 4.04 -9.24 5.78
CA PHE A 35 5.47 -9.01 5.47
C PHE A 35 6.35 -8.94 6.73
N VAL A 36 5.86 -8.32 7.81
CA VAL A 36 6.57 -8.32 9.11
C VAL A 36 6.75 -9.74 9.62
N LEU A 37 5.69 -10.54 9.59
CA LEU A 37 5.71 -11.92 10.06
C LEU A 37 6.70 -12.78 9.26
N ASN A 38 6.76 -12.62 7.93
CA ASN A 38 7.79 -13.24 7.10
C ASN A 38 9.21 -12.78 7.48
N SER A 39 9.42 -11.48 7.68
CA SER A 39 10.75 -10.97 8.07
C SER A 39 11.24 -11.52 9.42
N ILE A 40 10.32 -11.69 10.38
CA ILE A 40 10.62 -12.29 11.69
C ILE A 40 10.96 -13.77 11.52
N PHE A 41 10.23 -14.51 10.70
CA PHE A 41 10.54 -15.92 10.45
C PHE A 41 11.91 -16.10 9.79
N ASP A 42 12.22 -15.32 8.75
CA ASP A 42 13.51 -15.34 8.10
C ASP A 42 14.65 -15.02 9.09
N PHE A 43 14.41 -14.09 10.01
CA PHE A 43 15.35 -13.74 11.08
C PHE A 43 15.57 -14.87 12.09
N VAL A 44 14.48 -15.50 12.56
CA VAL A 44 14.55 -16.63 13.51
C VAL A 44 15.27 -17.82 12.90
N ILE A 45 14.93 -18.21 11.66
CA ILE A 45 15.58 -19.30 10.93
C ILE A 45 17.09 -19.05 10.77
N LYS A 46 17.48 -17.79 10.52
CA LYS A 46 18.90 -17.43 10.34
C LYS A 46 19.71 -17.48 11.65
N ILE A 47 19.08 -17.23 12.79
CA ILE A 47 19.77 -17.19 14.09
C ILE A 47 19.80 -18.58 14.74
N ASP A 48 18.68 -19.30 14.70
CA ASP A 48 18.55 -20.60 15.33
C ASP A 48 18.75 -21.70 14.27
N ASN A 49 20.02 -22.03 14.00
CA ASN A 49 20.42 -23.11 13.10
C ASN A 49 20.00 -24.51 13.59
N THR A 50 19.25 -24.60 14.70
CA THR A 50 18.87 -25.83 15.37
C THR A 50 17.36 -25.91 15.60
N ALA A 51 16.69 -26.72 14.78
CA ALA A 51 15.45 -27.45 15.09
C ALA A 51 14.39 -26.68 15.89
N PHE A 52 13.92 -25.53 15.37
CA PHE A 52 12.62 -25.01 15.80
C PHE A 52 11.57 -26.08 15.49
N THR A 53 10.95 -26.68 16.50
CA THR A 53 10.08 -27.86 16.34
C THR A 53 8.89 -27.50 15.45
N GLN A 54 8.96 -27.99 14.20
CA GLN A 54 8.47 -27.28 13.03
C GLN A 54 7.04 -27.65 12.60
N SER A 55 6.40 -28.64 13.22
CA SER A 55 5.20 -29.28 12.61
C SER A 55 3.97 -28.38 12.42
N ASN A 56 3.72 -27.42 13.32
CA ASN A 56 2.62 -26.45 13.16
C ASN A 56 3.05 -25.17 12.44
N LEU A 57 4.33 -24.85 12.48
CA LEU A 57 4.92 -23.67 11.83
C LEU A 57 5.17 -23.90 10.34
N ASP A 58 5.48 -25.13 9.93
CA ASP A 58 5.70 -25.52 8.55
C ASP A 58 4.51 -25.18 7.66
N ARG A 59 3.29 -25.44 8.15
CA ARG A 59 2.07 -25.07 7.41
C ARG A 59 1.94 -23.56 7.22
N ILE A 60 2.20 -22.77 8.27
CA ILE A 60 2.14 -21.30 8.20
C ILE A 60 3.21 -20.78 7.24
N LEU A 61 4.42 -21.32 7.30
CA LEU A 61 5.52 -20.99 6.41
C LEU A 61 5.21 -21.36 4.96
N GLU A 62 4.59 -22.50 4.71
CA GLU A 62 4.18 -22.96 3.39
C GLU A 62 3.08 -22.06 2.79
N TYR A 63 2.06 -21.72 3.58
CA TYR A 63 1.03 -20.76 3.16
C TYR A 63 1.64 -19.40 2.85
N ASN A 64 2.52 -18.92 3.73
CA ASN A 64 3.18 -17.65 3.50
C ASN A 64 4.03 -17.69 2.24
N LYS A 65 4.86 -18.72 2.04
CA LYS A 65 5.68 -18.85 0.84
C LYS A 65 4.82 -18.92 -0.42
N THR A 66 3.67 -19.59 -0.37
CA THR A 66 2.71 -19.64 -1.48
C THR A 66 2.17 -18.27 -1.83
N ILE A 67 1.76 -17.48 -0.84
CA ILE A 67 1.30 -16.10 -1.06
C ILE A 67 2.42 -15.22 -1.64
N LEU A 68 3.64 -15.36 -1.11
CA LEU A 68 4.77 -14.57 -1.59
C LEU A 68 5.12 -14.93 -3.05
N ASN A 69 5.13 -16.23 -3.37
CA ASN A 69 5.35 -16.72 -4.71
C ASN A 69 4.27 -16.21 -5.68
N PHE A 70 3.00 -16.22 -5.26
CA PHE A 70 1.91 -15.66 -6.05
C PHE A 70 2.12 -14.17 -6.32
N LEU A 71 2.49 -13.37 -5.31
CA LEU A 71 2.77 -11.95 -5.50
C LEU A 71 3.95 -11.69 -6.45
N GLN A 72 4.99 -12.52 -6.38
CA GLN A 72 6.16 -12.44 -7.26
C GLN A 72 5.84 -12.85 -8.70
N GLU A 73 5.07 -13.92 -8.89
CA GLU A 73 4.67 -14.44 -10.20
C GLU A 73 3.83 -13.41 -10.96
N TYR A 74 2.88 -12.77 -10.27
CA TYR A 74 1.96 -11.80 -10.86
C TYR A 74 2.40 -10.35 -10.69
N GLU A 75 3.65 -10.09 -10.28
CA GLU A 75 4.12 -8.75 -9.93
C GLU A 75 3.96 -7.76 -11.10
N ILE A 76 4.38 -8.18 -12.30
CA ILE A 76 4.32 -7.34 -13.51
C ILE A 76 2.87 -7.04 -13.88
N ALA A 77 2.02 -8.07 -13.90
CA ALA A 77 0.60 -7.91 -14.20
C ALA A 77 -0.09 -7.00 -13.17
N TRP A 78 0.28 -7.09 -11.89
CA TRP A 78 -0.26 -6.26 -10.84
C TRP A 78 0.09 -4.77 -11.03
N ILE A 79 1.35 -4.44 -11.30
CA ILE A 79 1.74 -3.04 -11.51
C ILE A 79 1.15 -2.49 -12.81
N ASP A 80 1.10 -3.29 -13.88
CA ASP A 80 0.50 -2.89 -15.16
C ASP A 80 -0.98 -2.56 -15.00
N LEU A 81 -1.75 -3.44 -14.34
CA LEU A 81 -3.17 -3.19 -14.05
C LEU A 81 -3.35 -1.96 -13.15
N THR A 82 -2.45 -1.75 -12.19
CA THR A 82 -2.51 -0.60 -11.29
C THR A 82 -2.32 0.72 -12.06
N VAL A 83 -1.31 0.78 -12.93
CA VAL A 83 -1.03 1.96 -13.76
C VAL A 83 -2.14 2.20 -14.78
N LEU A 84 -2.62 1.16 -15.46
CA LEU A 84 -3.74 1.26 -16.40
C LEU A 84 -5.01 1.74 -15.72
N THR A 85 -5.33 1.22 -14.52
CA THR A 85 -6.50 1.65 -13.74
C THR A 85 -6.35 3.12 -13.31
N PHE A 86 -5.15 3.54 -12.91
CA PHE A 86 -4.88 4.93 -12.58
C PHE A 86 -5.12 5.85 -13.78
N LEU A 87 -4.55 5.53 -14.94
CA LEU A 87 -4.74 6.32 -16.17
C LEU A 87 -6.22 6.34 -16.62
N ALA A 88 -6.89 5.20 -16.58
CA ALA A 88 -8.31 5.11 -16.90
C ALA A 88 -9.15 5.97 -15.95
N SER A 89 -8.84 5.95 -14.65
CA SER A 89 -9.54 6.78 -13.67
C SER A 89 -9.37 8.28 -13.92
N MET A 90 -8.18 8.71 -14.38
CA MET A 90 -7.95 10.12 -14.71
C MET A 90 -8.86 10.57 -15.85
N ILE A 91 -9.01 9.74 -16.89
CA ILE A 91 -9.92 10.02 -18.02
C ILE A 91 -11.37 10.09 -17.52
N VAL A 92 -11.80 9.12 -16.73
CA VAL A 92 -13.18 9.05 -16.21
C VAL A 92 -13.50 10.26 -15.33
N VAL A 93 -12.58 10.65 -14.44
CA VAL A 93 -12.71 11.86 -13.61
C VAL A 93 -12.82 13.09 -14.51
N LEU A 94 -11.92 13.25 -15.49
CA LEU A 94 -11.94 14.40 -16.39
C LEU A 94 -13.27 14.51 -17.13
N VAL A 95 -13.76 13.42 -17.71
CA VAL A 95 -15.06 13.34 -18.41
C VAL A 95 -16.21 13.67 -17.46
N ALA A 96 -16.20 13.14 -16.23
CA ALA A 96 -17.23 13.42 -15.24
C ALA A 96 -17.28 14.90 -14.85
N TYR A 97 -16.13 15.56 -14.72
CA TYR A 97 -16.05 16.98 -14.39
C TYR A 97 -16.43 17.90 -15.57
N THR A 98 -16.17 17.49 -16.82
CA THR A 98 -16.48 18.32 -18.00
C THR A 98 -17.91 18.14 -18.52
N LEU A 99 -18.39 16.90 -18.65
CA LEU A 99 -19.69 16.60 -19.30
C LEU A 99 -20.83 16.41 -18.30
N PHE A 100 -20.52 15.98 -17.08
CA PHE A 100 -21.50 15.62 -16.07
C PHE A 100 -21.44 16.54 -14.84
N LYS A 101 -21.10 17.82 -15.07
CA LYS A 101 -20.87 18.82 -14.01
C LYS A 101 -22.01 18.88 -12.99
N ASP A 102 -23.24 18.80 -13.46
CA ASP A 102 -24.46 18.92 -12.66
C ASP A 102 -24.90 17.59 -12.00
N TYR A 103 -24.29 16.46 -12.40
CA TYR A 103 -24.61 15.14 -11.87
C TYR A 103 -23.65 14.78 -10.74
N MET A 104 -24.01 15.20 -9.52
CA MET A 104 -23.23 14.99 -8.31
C MET A 104 -22.85 13.51 -8.09
N PHE A 105 -23.77 12.58 -8.36
CA PHE A 105 -23.53 11.14 -8.19
C PHE A 105 -22.39 10.65 -9.09
N ILE A 106 -22.43 10.96 -10.39
CA ILE A 106 -21.39 10.53 -11.35
C ILE A 106 -20.02 11.06 -10.93
N ARG A 107 -19.95 12.31 -10.46
CA ARG A 107 -18.71 12.92 -9.98
C ARG A 107 -18.14 12.22 -8.75
N ILE A 108 -18.98 11.88 -7.77
CA ILE A 108 -18.52 11.16 -6.56
C ILE A 108 -17.98 9.78 -6.93
N PHE A 109 -18.68 9.03 -7.79
CA PHE A 109 -18.27 7.67 -8.13
C PHE A 109 -17.10 7.59 -9.12
N SER A 110 -16.88 8.63 -9.92
CA SER A 110 -15.77 8.69 -10.89
C SER A 110 -14.38 8.54 -10.25
N ILE A 111 -14.27 8.88 -8.97
CA ILE A 111 -13.00 8.95 -8.23
C ILE A 111 -12.54 7.56 -7.72
N TYR A 112 -13.45 6.58 -7.57
CA TYR A 112 -13.12 5.31 -6.92
C TYR A 112 -12.01 4.52 -7.63
N GLY A 113 -11.96 4.53 -8.97
CA GLY A 113 -10.87 3.87 -9.70
C GLY A 113 -9.48 4.45 -9.37
N GLY A 114 -9.42 5.77 -9.18
CA GLY A 114 -8.21 6.47 -8.78
C GLY A 114 -7.82 6.14 -7.35
N VAL A 115 -8.80 6.03 -6.45
CA VAL A 115 -8.57 5.60 -5.06
C VAL A 115 -8.03 4.18 -5.00
N VAL A 116 -8.65 3.24 -5.72
CA VAL A 116 -8.24 1.83 -5.75
C VAL A 116 -6.82 1.68 -6.29
N SER A 117 -6.49 2.35 -7.39
CA SER A 117 -5.14 2.32 -7.96
C SER A 117 -4.09 2.94 -7.03
N MET A 118 -4.42 4.04 -6.34
CA MET A 118 -3.50 4.64 -5.35
C MET A 118 -3.24 3.71 -4.17
N TRP A 119 -4.27 3.06 -3.62
CA TRP A 119 -4.07 2.06 -2.57
C TRP A 119 -3.30 0.84 -3.06
N SER A 120 -3.56 0.39 -4.28
CA SER A 120 -2.78 -0.67 -4.92
C SER A 120 -1.29 -0.30 -5.01
N LEU A 121 -0.97 0.95 -5.39
CA LEU A 121 0.41 1.46 -5.39
C LEU A 121 1.04 1.48 -4.00
N VAL A 122 0.28 1.87 -2.95
CA VAL A 122 0.77 1.86 -1.57
C VAL A 122 1.11 0.45 -1.12
N ILE A 123 0.24 -0.52 -1.41
CA ILE A 123 0.47 -1.94 -1.09
C ILE A 123 1.66 -2.48 -1.89
N TYR A 124 1.77 -2.13 -3.17
CA TYR A 124 2.90 -2.50 -4.03
C TYR A 124 4.23 -1.93 -3.52
N ALA A 125 4.25 -0.65 -3.13
CA ALA A 125 5.44 -0.02 -2.55
C ALA A 125 5.85 -0.71 -1.24
N THR A 126 4.87 -1.09 -0.41
CA THR A 126 5.09 -1.83 0.83
C THR A 126 5.71 -3.21 0.55
N TYR A 127 5.18 -3.92 -0.45
CA TYR A 127 5.73 -5.18 -0.93
C TYR A 127 7.17 -5.02 -1.45
N LYS A 128 7.45 -4.01 -2.28
CA LYS A 128 8.81 -3.76 -2.78
C LYS A 128 9.79 -3.40 -1.67
N LEU A 129 9.33 -2.66 -0.67
CA LEU A 129 10.12 -2.35 0.52
C LEU A 129 10.47 -3.63 1.28
N TYR A 130 9.51 -4.55 1.45
CA TYR A 130 9.79 -5.88 2.02
C TYR A 130 10.81 -6.67 1.21
N ILE A 131 10.63 -6.81 -0.11
CA ILE A 131 11.58 -7.55 -0.96
C ILE A 131 13.00 -6.96 -0.88
N PHE A 132 13.11 -5.63 -0.79
CA PHE A 132 14.41 -4.96 -0.74
C PHE A 132 15.15 -5.16 0.59
N PHE A 133 14.44 -5.11 1.73
CA PHE A 133 15.06 -5.20 3.06
C PHE A 133 15.02 -6.60 3.67
N GLY A 134 14.15 -7.49 3.18
CA GLY A 134 14.00 -8.88 3.62
C GLY A 134 13.81 -8.98 5.13
N LEU A 135 14.71 -9.73 5.79
CA LEU A 135 14.71 -9.96 7.23
C LEU A 135 14.81 -8.67 8.08
N TYR A 136 15.31 -7.56 7.53
CA TYR A 136 15.41 -6.27 8.22
C TYR A 136 14.15 -5.40 8.08
N TYR A 137 13.14 -5.86 7.35
CA TYR A 137 11.93 -5.09 7.04
C TYR A 137 11.24 -4.50 8.29
N GLY A 138 11.10 -5.29 9.36
CA GLY A 138 10.50 -4.80 10.62
C GLY A 138 11.26 -3.63 11.25
N ILE A 139 12.60 -3.64 11.17
CA ILE A 139 13.45 -2.53 11.68
C ILE A 139 13.24 -1.28 10.82
N VAL A 140 13.11 -1.44 9.51
CA VAL A 140 12.87 -0.30 8.61
C VAL A 140 11.52 0.35 8.90
N LEU A 141 10.48 -0.45 9.13
CA LEU A 141 9.17 0.10 9.54
C LEU A 141 9.25 0.86 10.86
N PHE A 142 10.04 0.36 11.82
CA PHE A 142 10.27 1.08 13.06
C PHE A 142 10.92 2.46 12.81
N PHE A 143 11.96 2.54 11.98
CA PHE A 143 12.57 3.83 11.63
C PHE A 143 11.61 4.77 10.88
N ILE A 144 10.80 4.24 9.96
CA ILE A 144 9.76 5.03 9.28
C ILE A 144 8.78 5.61 10.31
N SER A 145 8.36 4.80 11.30
CA SER A 145 7.45 5.25 12.35
C SER A 145 8.06 6.36 13.23
N LEU A 146 9.35 6.26 13.55
CA LEU A 146 10.08 7.30 14.29
C LEU A 146 10.17 8.61 13.51
N ILE A 147 10.48 8.53 12.21
CA ILE A 147 10.52 9.71 11.33
C ILE A 147 9.15 10.39 11.28
N VAL A 148 8.08 9.62 11.10
CA VAL A 148 6.71 10.14 11.07
C VAL A 148 6.35 10.79 12.40
N HIS A 149 6.70 10.15 13.52
CA HIS A 149 6.46 10.70 14.86
C HIS A 149 7.17 12.04 15.04
N TRP A 150 8.45 12.12 14.66
CA TRP A 150 9.25 13.35 14.75
C TRP A 150 8.70 14.49 13.87
N ILE A 151 8.27 14.19 12.65
CA ILE A 151 7.62 15.17 11.76
C ILE A 151 6.35 15.72 12.41
N ASN A 152 5.53 14.84 12.99
CA ASN A 152 4.28 15.23 13.64
C ASN A 152 4.50 16.07 14.91
N GLU A 153 5.52 15.73 15.71
CA GLU A 153 5.92 16.50 16.88
C GLU A 153 6.38 17.90 16.49
N LYS A 154 7.25 18.01 15.48
CA LYS A 154 7.72 19.32 14.97
C LYS A 154 6.57 20.17 14.44
N LYS A 155 5.60 19.56 13.76
CA LYS A 155 4.40 20.25 13.28
C LYS A 155 3.53 20.78 14.43
N ARG A 156 3.38 19.99 15.50
CA ARG A 156 2.66 20.41 16.72
C ARG A 156 3.33 21.56 17.44
N ASN A 157 4.66 21.58 17.51
CA ASN A 157 5.41 22.63 18.19
C ASN A 157 5.47 23.95 17.40
N LEU A 158 5.04 23.95 16.13
CA LEU A 158 4.96 25.14 15.25
C LEU A 158 3.55 25.77 15.21
N THR A 159 2.55 25.13 15.82
CA THR A 159 1.16 25.61 16.00
C THR A 159 0.90 25.97 17.45
#